data_AF-A0A965HFG1-F1
#
_entry.id   AF-A0A965HFG1-F1
#
_cell.length_a   1.000
_cell.length_b   1.000
_cell.length_c   1.000
_cell.angle_alpha   90.00
_cell.angle_beta   90.00
_cell.angle_gamma   90.00
#
_symmetry.space_group_name_H-M   'P 1'
#
loop_
_entity.id
_entity.type
_entity.pdbx_description
1 polymer ?
#
loop_
_entity_poly.entity_id
_entity_poly.type
_entity_poly.pdbx_seq_one_letter_code
_entity_poly.pdbx_strand_id
1 'polypeptide(L)'
;MSEKQIGMELQKTVRLLDKAKQNAIEQMGEAIGLAADAGDLLLSARVEGLDLDTIQEVAGINGEQARRYERVAKARPSLQAPSPSGLKQLALWTGLLPDPIETSNPKADQAWHSYIIKARQWLARKTPTQWTPAQRTQFVEEARPIVEAFLEAGGKI
;
A
#
# COMPACT_ATOMS: atom_id res chain seq x y z
N MET A 1 -21.27 -2.38 42.61
CA MET A 1 -21.96 -1.76 41.46
C MET A 1 -23.02 -2.73 40.96
N SER A 2 -24.23 -2.25 40.68
CA SER A 2 -25.28 -3.09 40.06
C SER A 2 -25.16 -3.10 38.54
N GLU A 3 -25.73 -4.11 37.89
CA GLU A 3 -25.81 -4.22 36.42
C GLU A 3 -26.40 -2.96 35.79
N LYS A 4 -27.39 -2.35 36.48
CA LYS A 4 -28.00 -1.09 36.07
C LYS A 4 -27.03 0.09 36.10
N GLN A 5 -26.14 0.16 37.10
CA GLN A 5 -25.12 1.21 37.18
C GLN A 5 -24.06 1.05 36.08
N ILE A 6 -23.56 -0.17 35.88
CA ILE A 6 -22.61 -0.49 34.80
C ILE A 6 -23.24 -0.21 33.43
N GLY A 7 -24.52 -0.55 33.24
CA GLY A 7 -25.26 -0.27 32.02
C GLY A 7 -25.37 1.23 31.71
N MET A 8 -25.58 2.07 32.72
CA MET A 8 -25.61 3.53 32.54
C MET A 8 -24.22 4.11 32.21
N GLU A 9 -23.16 3.61 32.84
CA GLU A 9 -21.79 4.03 32.51
C GLU A 9 -21.38 3.60 31.10
N LEU A 10 -21.72 2.37 30.71
CA LEU A 10 -21.50 1.88 29.35
C LEU A 10 -22.28 2.73 28.33
N GLN A 11 -23.55 3.03 28.59
CA GLN A 11 -24.37 3.87 27.71
C GLN A 11 -23.75 5.26 27.52
N LYS A 12 -23.26 5.88 28.61
CA LYS A 12 -22.55 7.16 28.54
C LYS A 12 -21.27 7.05 27.69
N THR A 13 -20.51 5.99 27.90
CA THR A 13 -19.25 5.75 27.19
C THR A 13 -19.47 5.51 25.70
N VAL A 14 -20.49 4.72 25.32
CA VAL A 14 -20.86 4.49 23.92
C VAL A 14 -21.29 5.79 23.24
N ARG A 15 -22.10 6.64 23.90
CA ARG A 15 -22.47 7.95 23.35
C ARG A 15 -21.26 8.86 23.11
N LEU A 16 -20.30 8.87 24.03
CA LEU A 16 -19.06 9.62 23.87
C LEU A 16 -18.21 9.06 22.72
N LEU A 17 -18.14 7.73 22.59
CA LEU A 17 -17.46 7.06 21.49
C LEU A 17 -18.08 7.42 20.13
N ASP A 18 -19.41 7.41 20.03
CA ASP A 18 -20.09 7.74 18.78
C ASP A 18 -19.89 9.21 18.38
N LYS A 19 -19.90 10.12 19.36
CA LYS A 19 -19.53 11.52 19.13
C LYS A 19 -18.08 11.67 18.66
N ALA A 20 -17.15 10.95 19.30
CA ALA A 20 -15.74 10.97 18.90
C ALA A 20 -15.53 10.43 17.48
N LYS A 21 -16.26 9.38 17.08
CA LYS A 21 -16.25 8.85 15.72
C LYS A 21 -16.75 9.88 14.70
N GLN A 22 -17.85 10.56 14.97
CA GLN A 22 -18.39 11.59 14.08
C GLN A 22 -17.38 12.73 13.89
N ASN A 23 -16.85 13.27 14.99
CA ASN A 23 -15.82 14.30 14.94
C ASN A 23 -14.58 13.85 14.15
N ALA A 24 -14.13 12.61 14.34
CA ALA A 24 -12.99 12.07 13.61
C ALA A 24 -13.29 12.00 12.10
N ILE A 25 -14.50 11.56 11.70
CA ILE A 25 -14.91 11.52 10.29
C ILE A 25 -14.92 12.92 9.68
N GLU A 26 -15.47 13.93 10.39
CA GLU A 26 -15.49 15.32 9.94
C GLU A 26 -14.08 15.87 9.73
N GLN A 27 -13.19 15.69 10.72
CA GLN A 27 -11.80 16.12 10.64
C GLN A 27 -11.02 15.39 9.55
N MET A 28 -11.28 14.10 9.34
CA MET A 28 -10.69 13.35 8.23
C MET A 28 -11.15 13.90 6.88
N GLY A 29 -12.44 14.21 6.75
CA GLY A 29 -13.00 14.83 5.55
C GLY A 29 -12.36 16.18 5.24
N GLU A 30 -12.21 17.03 6.27
CA GLU A 30 -11.53 18.33 6.16
C GLU A 30 -10.09 18.18 5.69
N ALA A 31 -9.32 17.28 6.31
CA ALA A 31 -7.93 17.03 5.91
C ALA A 31 -7.80 16.46 4.48
N ILE A 32 -8.72 15.58 4.06
CA ILE A 32 -8.79 15.11 2.67
C ILE A 32 -9.12 16.26 1.71
N GLY A 33 -10.03 17.14 2.09
CA GLY A 33 -10.38 18.34 1.32
C GLY A 33 -9.17 19.25 1.10
N LEU A 34 -8.44 19.57 2.16
CA LEU A 34 -7.23 20.42 2.09
C LEU A 34 -6.14 19.79 1.20
N ALA A 35 -5.94 18.47 1.29
CA ALA A 35 -5.00 17.77 0.42
C ALA A 35 -5.45 17.75 -1.05
N ALA A 36 -6.76 17.67 -1.31
CA ALA A 36 -7.30 17.81 -2.66
C ALA A 36 -7.05 19.21 -3.21
N ASP A 37 -7.32 20.25 -2.41
CA ASP A 37 -7.10 21.64 -2.82
C ASP A 37 -5.60 21.92 -3.07
N ALA A 38 -4.70 21.37 -2.25
CA ALA A 38 -3.25 21.42 -2.51
C ALA A 38 -2.87 20.72 -3.82
N GLY A 39 -3.50 19.58 -4.12
CA GLY A 39 -3.31 18.88 -5.39
C GLY A 39 -3.86 19.66 -6.59
N ASP A 40 -4.99 20.34 -6.45
CA ASP A 40 -5.59 21.19 -7.48
C ASP A 40 -4.68 22.39 -7.81
N LEU A 41 -4.03 22.98 -6.80
CA LEU A 41 -3.02 24.04 -6.99
C LEU A 41 -1.82 23.53 -7.79
N LEU A 42 -1.29 22.35 -7.46
CA LEU A 42 -0.17 21.73 -8.18
C LEU A 42 -0.55 21.37 -9.63
N LEU A 43 -1.75 20.84 -9.85
CA LEU A 43 -2.23 20.52 -11.19
C LEU A 43 -2.43 21.78 -12.03
N SER A 44 -2.95 22.86 -11.44
CA SER A 44 -3.11 24.15 -12.12
C SER A 44 -1.75 24.75 -12.50
N ALA A 45 -0.80 24.77 -11.56
CA ALA A 45 0.56 25.25 -11.82
C ALA A 45 1.25 24.47 -12.95
N ARG A 46 1.00 23.16 -13.03
CA ARG A 46 1.51 22.30 -14.11
C ARG A 46 0.91 22.66 -15.47
N VAL A 47 -0.39 22.94 -15.53
CA VAL A 47 -1.08 23.34 -16.77
C VAL A 47 -0.59 24.72 -17.24
N GLU A 48 -0.31 25.62 -16.31
CA GLU A 48 0.24 26.95 -16.58
C GLU A 48 1.74 26.95 -16.93
N GLY A 49 2.40 25.78 -16.83
CA GLY A 49 3.83 25.64 -17.13
C GLY A 49 4.75 26.32 -16.10
N LEU A 50 4.27 26.51 -14.87
CA LEU A 50 5.05 27.10 -13.79
C LEU A 50 6.10 26.11 -13.25
N ASP A 51 7.13 26.65 -12.61
CA ASP A 51 8.18 25.86 -11.97
C ASP A 51 7.66 25.17 -10.71
N LEU A 52 7.32 23.90 -10.86
CA LEU A 52 6.80 23.07 -9.78
C LEU A 52 7.83 22.80 -8.68
N ASP A 53 9.13 22.80 -8.99
CA ASP A 53 10.16 22.50 -7.99
C ASP A 53 10.31 23.67 -7.02
N THR A 54 10.31 24.91 -7.54
CA THR A 54 10.25 26.12 -6.72
C THR A 54 8.96 26.18 -5.89
N ILE A 55 7.80 25.83 -6.47
CA ILE A 55 6.52 25.81 -5.74
C ILE A 55 6.54 24.80 -4.59
N GLN A 56 7.08 23.60 -4.82
CA GLN A 56 7.22 22.56 -3.81
C GLN A 56 8.16 22.99 -2.67
N GLU A 57 9.28 23.62 -3.01
CA GLU A 57 10.24 24.16 -2.04
C GLU A 57 9.60 25.23 -1.15
N VAL A 58 8.88 26.19 -1.75
CA VAL A 58 8.15 27.25 -1.01
C VAL A 58 7.07 26.65 -0.11
N ALA A 59 6.37 25.63 -0.58
CA ALA A 59 5.34 24.92 0.19
C ALA A 59 5.91 23.99 1.28
N GLY A 60 7.23 23.76 1.30
CA GLY A 60 7.87 22.87 2.27
C GLY A 60 7.48 21.39 2.10
N ILE A 61 7.12 20.99 0.87
CA ILE A 61 6.72 19.61 0.54
C ILE A 61 7.74 18.97 -0.41
N ASN A 62 7.91 17.66 -0.28
CA ASN A 62 8.74 16.91 -1.23
C ASN A 62 7.92 16.43 -2.46
N GLY A 63 8.62 15.98 -3.50
CA GLY A 63 7.98 15.52 -4.73
C GLY A 63 7.06 14.31 -4.58
N GLU A 64 7.26 13.47 -3.56
CA GLU A 64 6.33 12.37 -3.29
C GLU A 64 5.04 12.86 -2.63
N GLN A 65 5.13 13.79 -1.68
CA GLN A 65 3.96 14.45 -1.08
C GLN A 65 3.15 15.20 -2.14
N ALA A 66 3.82 15.96 -3.02
CA ALA A 66 3.18 16.65 -4.14
C ALA A 66 2.39 15.68 -5.04
N ARG A 67 3.00 14.55 -5.43
CA ARG A 67 2.31 13.51 -6.22
C ARG A 67 1.13 12.89 -5.48
N ARG A 68 1.19 12.74 -4.15
CA ARG A 68 0.07 12.21 -3.34
C ARG A 68 -1.10 13.19 -3.36
N TYR A 69 -0.85 14.48 -3.16
CA TYR A 69 -1.90 15.50 -3.24
C TYR A 69 -2.54 15.56 -4.62
N GLU A 70 -1.76 15.52 -5.71
CA GLU A 70 -2.32 15.44 -7.06
C GLU A 70 -3.22 14.19 -7.26
N ARG A 71 -2.90 13.05 -6.62
CA ARG A 71 -3.76 11.85 -6.65
C ARG A 71 -5.05 12.05 -5.87
N VAL A 72 -4.98 12.70 -4.70
CA VAL A 72 -6.17 13.05 -3.90
C VAL A 72 -7.10 13.97 -4.69
N ALA A 73 -6.56 15.01 -5.33
CA ALA A 73 -7.30 15.92 -6.21
C ALA A 73 -8.02 15.17 -7.34
N LYS A 74 -7.31 14.30 -8.07
CA LYS A 74 -7.89 13.47 -9.14
C LYS A 74 -8.95 12.48 -8.62
N ALA A 75 -8.82 12.01 -7.38
CA ALA A 75 -9.78 11.11 -6.76
C ALA A 75 -10.99 11.85 -6.14
N ARG A 76 -10.95 13.18 -6.01
CA ARG A 76 -12.01 14.01 -5.42
C ARG A 76 -13.42 13.73 -5.97
N PRO A 77 -13.64 13.53 -7.29
CA PRO A 77 -14.97 13.22 -7.83
C PRO A 77 -15.57 11.91 -7.30
N SER A 78 -14.73 10.97 -6.85
CA SER A 78 -15.17 9.69 -6.27
C SER A 78 -15.52 9.76 -4.77
N LEU A 79 -15.41 10.95 -4.15
CA LEU A 79 -15.58 11.16 -2.70
C LEU A 79 -17.02 11.39 -2.22
N GLN A 80 -18.02 11.44 -3.10
CA GLN A 80 -19.42 11.53 -2.66
C GLN A 80 -19.91 10.25 -1.97
N ALA A 81 -19.28 9.10 -2.23
CA ALA A 81 -19.53 7.83 -1.55
C ALA A 81 -18.36 6.84 -1.71
N PRO A 82 -17.16 7.15 -1.16
CA PRO A 82 -15.99 6.32 -1.34
C PRO A 82 -16.19 4.96 -0.66
N SER A 83 -15.75 3.89 -1.33
CA SER A 83 -15.69 2.57 -0.70
C SER A 83 -14.73 2.57 0.49
N PRO A 84 -14.85 1.64 1.47
CA PRO A 84 -13.93 1.57 2.60
C PRO A 84 -12.45 1.48 2.21
N SER A 85 -12.13 0.84 1.08
CA SER A 85 -10.77 0.79 0.53
C SER A 85 -10.33 2.13 -0.05
N GLY A 86 -11.23 2.88 -0.71
CA GLY A 86 -10.99 4.24 -1.19
C GLY A 86 -10.69 5.22 -0.05
N LEU A 87 -11.50 5.20 1.02
CA LEU A 87 -11.28 6.01 2.22
C LEU A 87 -9.91 5.74 2.85
N LYS A 88 -9.52 4.46 2.95
CA LYS A 88 -8.21 4.09 3.47
C LYS A 88 -7.07 4.63 2.60
N GLN A 89 -7.19 4.57 1.28
CA GLN A 89 -6.17 5.10 0.37
C GLN A 89 -6.05 6.62 0.45
N LEU A 90 -7.18 7.33 0.57
CA LEU A 90 -7.17 8.78 0.75
C LEU A 90 -6.51 9.16 2.07
N ALA A 91 -6.85 8.48 3.16
CA ALA A 91 -6.24 8.71 4.46
C ALA A 91 -4.73 8.41 4.47
N LEU A 92 -4.24 7.49 3.62
CA LEU A 92 -2.81 7.26 3.41
C LEU A 92 -2.17 8.39 2.60
N TRP A 93 -2.81 8.87 1.52
CA TRP A 93 -2.26 9.95 0.69
C TRP A 93 -2.25 11.30 1.40
N THR A 94 -3.19 11.55 2.30
CA THR A 94 -3.22 12.75 3.15
C THR A 94 -2.24 12.69 4.32
N GLY A 95 -1.68 11.52 4.62
CA GLY A 95 -0.82 11.30 5.79
C GLY A 95 -1.60 11.20 7.12
N LEU A 96 -2.94 11.09 7.09
CA LEU A 96 -3.75 10.81 8.28
C LEU A 96 -3.45 9.42 8.86
N LEU A 97 -3.18 8.46 7.98
CA LEU A 97 -2.66 7.15 8.36
C LEU A 97 -1.15 7.13 8.13
N PRO A 98 -0.37 6.58 9.09
CA PRO A 98 1.06 6.41 8.88
C PRO A 98 1.29 5.52 7.67
N ASP A 99 2.24 5.91 6.82
CA ASP A 99 2.56 5.16 5.62
C ASP A 99 3.08 3.76 6.02
N PRO A 100 2.47 2.67 5.51
CA PRO A 100 2.96 1.32 5.73
C PRO A 100 4.42 1.13 5.33
N ILE A 101 4.94 1.97 4.42
CA ILE A 101 6.33 1.92 3.97
C ILE A 101 7.25 2.57 5.01
N GLU A 102 6.87 3.72 5.57
CA GLU A 102 7.66 4.42 6.62
C GLU A 102 7.72 3.62 7.93
N THR A 103 6.69 2.82 8.21
CA THR A 103 6.63 1.91 9.35
C THR A 103 7.04 0.48 9.02
N SER A 104 7.38 0.19 7.75
CA SER A 104 7.88 -1.13 7.38
C SER A 104 9.33 -1.28 7.81
N ASN A 105 9.60 -2.32 8.62
CA ASN A 105 10.95 -2.84 8.70
C ASN A 105 11.38 -3.22 7.28
N PRO A 106 12.55 -2.75 6.79
CA PRO A 106 13.03 -3.14 5.47
C PRO A 106 13.05 -4.66 5.42
N LYS A 107 12.36 -5.23 4.41
CA LYS A 107 12.37 -6.68 4.20
C LYS A 107 13.84 -7.10 4.14
N ALA A 108 14.21 -8.07 4.99
CA ALA A 108 15.57 -8.61 5.00
C ALA A 108 16.00 -8.89 3.55
N ASP A 109 17.20 -8.43 3.19
CA ASP A 109 17.73 -8.53 1.84
C ASP A 109 17.55 -9.97 1.35
N GLN A 110 16.69 -10.13 0.34
CA GLN A 110 16.48 -11.45 -0.23
C GLN A 110 17.76 -11.82 -0.96
N ALA A 111 18.28 -13.01 -0.69
CA ALA A 111 19.37 -13.56 -1.47
C ALA A 111 19.02 -13.43 -2.96
N TRP A 112 19.97 -12.99 -3.78
CA TRP A 112 19.76 -12.77 -5.22
C TRP A 112 19.21 -14.01 -5.96
N HIS A 113 19.46 -15.21 -5.41
CA HIS A 113 18.97 -16.50 -5.89
C HIS A 113 17.71 -17.00 -5.13
N SER A 114 16.94 -16.10 -4.53
CA SER A 114 15.77 -16.44 -3.69
C SER A 114 14.71 -17.27 -4.43
N TYR A 115 14.57 -17.08 -5.74
CA TYR A 115 13.68 -17.89 -6.58
C TYR A 115 14.10 -19.36 -6.65
N ILE A 116 15.41 -19.63 -6.72
CA ILE A 116 15.94 -21.00 -6.70
C ILE A 116 15.75 -21.63 -5.32
N ILE A 117 15.94 -20.86 -4.24
CA ILE A 117 15.65 -21.32 -2.87
C ILE A 117 14.17 -21.72 -2.74
N LYS A 118 13.25 -20.88 -3.23
CA LYS A 118 11.81 -21.14 -3.19
C LYS A 118 11.44 -22.37 -4.02
N ALA A 119 12.01 -22.52 -5.21
CA ALA A 119 11.80 -23.69 -6.06
C ALA A 119 12.27 -24.99 -5.38
N ARG A 120 13.45 -24.98 -4.76
CA ARG A 120 13.97 -26.11 -3.97
C ARG A 120 13.07 -26.45 -2.78
N GLN A 121 12.62 -25.45 -2.02
CA GLN A 121 11.71 -25.65 -0.90
C GLN A 121 10.35 -26.17 -1.35
N TRP A 122 9.83 -25.70 -2.48
CA TRP A 122 8.61 -26.21 -3.08
C TRP A 122 8.76 -27.67 -3.49
N LEU A 123 9.86 -28.02 -4.17
CA LEU A 123 10.15 -29.39 -4.59
C LEU A 123 10.28 -30.33 -3.39
N ALA A 124 10.95 -29.90 -2.32
CA ALA A 124 11.08 -30.68 -1.08
C ALA A 124 9.76 -30.94 -0.36
N ARG A 125 8.74 -30.09 -0.57
CA ARG A 125 7.37 -30.29 -0.07
C ARG A 125 6.50 -31.15 -0.98
N LYS A 126 6.92 -31.35 -2.22
CA LYS A 126 6.26 -32.24 -3.17
C LYS A 126 6.90 -33.61 -3.08
N THR A 127 6.17 -34.61 -3.55
CA THR A 127 6.68 -35.98 -3.70
C THR A 127 6.80 -36.24 -5.21
N PRO A 128 7.95 -35.97 -5.85
CA PRO A 128 8.10 -36.10 -7.30
C PRO A 128 7.79 -37.51 -7.84
N THR A 129 7.92 -38.53 -6.97
CA THR A 129 7.55 -39.92 -7.28
C THR A 129 6.04 -40.10 -7.50
N GLN A 130 5.20 -39.20 -7.02
CA GLN A 130 3.74 -39.21 -7.20
C GLN A 130 3.28 -38.41 -8.42
N TRP A 131 4.19 -37.73 -9.13
CA TRP A 131 3.82 -36.94 -10.31
C TRP A 131 3.51 -37.85 -11.49
N THR A 132 2.51 -37.44 -12.28
CA THR A 132 2.20 -38.12 -13.55
C THR A 132 3.36 -37.95 -14.54
N PRO A 133 3.49 -38.84 -15.54
CA PRO A 133 4.53 -38.70 -16.57
C PRO A 133 4.51 -37.32 -17.25
N ALA A 134 3.32 -36.79 -17.56
CA ALA A 134 3.16 -35.47 -18.17
C ALA A 134 3.68 -34.33 -17.27
N GLN A 135 3.42 -34.38 -15.96
CA GLN A 135 3.90 -33.37 -15.00
C GLN A 135 5.42 -33.38 -14.87
N ARG A 136 6.06 -34.56 -14.95
CA ARG A 136 7.52 -34.68 -14.92
C ARG A 136 8.15 -34.06 -16.18
N THR A 137 7.56 -34.31 -17.35
CA THR A 137 8.02 -33.71 -18.61
C THR A 137 7.91 -32.18 -18.55
N GLN A 138 6.76 -31.65 -18.15
CA GLN A 138 6.55 -30.19 -18.02
C GLN A 138 7.54 -29.55 -17.04
N PHE A 139 7.80 -30.21 -15.91
CA PHE A 139 8.78 -29.70 -14.95
C PHE A 139 10.19 -29.60 -15.55
N VAL A 140 10.62 -30.61 -16.32
CA VAL A 140 11.93 -30.61 -16.98
C VAL A 140 11.99 -29.53 -18.08
N GLU A 141 10.92 -29.36 -18.86
CA GLU A 141 10.84 -28.32 -19.89
C GLU A 141 11.02 -26.91 -19.32
N GLU A 142 10.46 -26.64 -18.13
CA GLU A 142 10.57 -25.33 -17.47
C GLU A 142 11.89 -25.16 -16.70
N ALA A 143 12.42 -26.23 -16.10
CA ALA A 143 13.63 -26.16 -15.29
C ALA A 143 14.92 -26.20 -16.12
N ARG A 144 14.91 -26.89 -17.27
CA ARG A 144 16.09 -27.08 -18.12
C ARG A 144 16.69 -25.77 -18.64
N PRO A 145 15.91 -24.81 -19.20
CA PRO A 145 16.45 -23.55 -19.69
C PRO A 145 17.20 -22.73 -18.63
N ILE A 146 16.77 -22.84 -17.37
CA ILE A 146 17.40 -22.13 -16.24
C ILE A 146 18.82 -22.67 -15.99
N VAL A 147 18.98 -23.99 -16.05
CA VAL A 147 20.28 -24.65 -15.85
C VAL A 147 21.19 -24.45 -17.06
N GLU A 148 20.65 -24.53 -18.28
CA GLU A 148 21.38 -24.27 -19.53
C GLU A 148 21.94 -22.85 -19.55
N ALA A 149 21.12 -21.84 -19.24
CA ALA A 149 21.57 -20.45 -19.16
C ALA A 149 22.68 -20.25 -18.09
N PHE A 150 22.63 -20.98 -16.97
CA PHE A 150 23.68 -20.93 -15.95
C PHE A 150 25.00 -21.54 -16.44
N LEU A 151 24.94 -22.65 -17.18
CA LEU A 151 26.11 -23.27 -17.78
C LEU A 151 26.73 -22.39 -18.88
N GLU A 152 25.90 -21.78 -19.73
CA GLU A 152 26.34 -20.81 -20.74
C GLU A 152 27.04 -19.60 -20.12
N ALA A 153 26.58 -19.16 -18.93
CA ALA A 153 27.21 -18.11 -18.15
C ALA A 153 28.53 -18.54 -17.48
N GLY A 154 29.02 -19.76 -17.73
CA GLY A 154 30.28 -20.29 -17.17
C GLY A 154 30.13 -20.97 -15.80
N GLY A 155 28.89 -21.24 -15.38
CA GLY A 155 28.60 -22.04 -14.18
C GLY A 155 29.07 -23.49 -14.32
N LYS A 156 29.30 -24.16 -13.19
CA LYS A 156 29.68 -25.58 -13.12
C LYS A 156 28.71 -26.35 -12.23
N ILE A 157 28.41 -27.59 -12.59
CA ILE A 157 27.58 -28.53 -11.82
C ILE A 157 28.45 -29.36 -10.90
#